data_AF-A0A937ASY2-F1
#
_entry.id   AF-A0A937ASY2-F1
#
_cell.length_a   1.000
_cell.length_b   1.000
_cell.length_c   1.000
_cell.angle_alpha   90.00
_cell.angle_beta   90.00
_cell.angle_gamma   90.00
#
_symmetry.space_group_name_H-M   'P 1'
#
loop_
_entity.id
_entity.type
_entity.pdbx_description
1 polymer ?
#
loop_
_entity_poly.entity_id
_entity_poly.type
_entity_poly.pdbx_seq_one_letter_code
_entity_poly.pdbx_strand_id
1 'polypeptide(L)'
;MRKYFADPGIWILVLMNAFVMYYYMNHPDSIHTIIALFWLQSVIIGIFNTLDIFTLSNTVPGSFEINNESGNRQGCAGFFFLLHYGFFHMMYLLFLVPSVIDLQKLDWSFLRITFWLLIACSTIEFIRDKVRNKSEAVNIGMMFFMPYARIIPMHVIVILPAFWPKAPGFLFLALKVVADVIMYIIYKNKVFVAANQLSRSNK
;
A
#
# COMPACT_ATOMS: atom_id res chain seq x y z
N MET A 1 -7.05 7.28 -20.83
CA MET A 1 -5.89 8.05 -20.32
C MET A 1 -6.25 9.45 -19.83
N ARG A 2 -6.99 10.27 -20.60
CA ARG A 2 -7.37 11.66 -20.23
C ARG A 2 -8.12 11.84 -18.90
N LYS A 3 -8.82 10.81 -18.41
CA LYS A 3 -9.56 10.84 -17.12
C LYS A 3 -8.66 10.68 -15.88
N TYR A 4 -7.46 10.11 -16.05
CA TYR A 4 -6.50 9.92 -14.95
C TYR A 4 -5.71 11.19 -14.65
N PHE A 5 -5.27 11.91 -15.68
CA PHE A 5 -4.52 13.17 -15.54
C PHE A 5 -5.36 14.37 -15.07
N ALA A 6 -6.68 14.23 -14.96
CA ALA A 6 -7.58 15.27 -14.46
C ALA A 6 -7.82 15.18 -12.95
N ASP A 7 -7.26 14.17 -12.29
CA ASP A 7 -7.48 13.91 -10.88
C ASP A 7 -6.46 14.66 -10.00
N PRO A 8 -6.88 15.64 -9.19
CA PRO A 8 -5.95 16.39 -8.34
C PRO A 8 -5.21 15.47 -7.36
N GLY A 9 -5.80 14.33 -6.96
CA GLY A 9 -5.16 13.38 -6.06
C GLY A 9 -3.91 12.72 -6.63
N ILE A 10 -3.88 12.41 -7.94
CA ILE A 10 -2.69 11.87 -8.61
C ILE A 10 -1.57 12.90 -8.63
N TRP A 11 -1.90 14.16 -8.92
CA TRP A 11 -0.89 15.22 -8.97
C TRP A 11 -0.31 15.53 -7.60
N ILE A 12 -1.14 15.57 -6.55
CA ILE A 12 -0.67 15.72 -5.17
C ILE A 12 0.27 14.55 -4.82
N LEU A 13 -0.10 13.31 -5.17
CA LEU A 13 0.73 12.13 -4.91
C LEU A 13 2.09 12.21 -5.62
N VAL A 14 2.09 12.59 -6.91
CA VAL A 14 3.32 12.75 -7.70
C VAL A 14 4.18 13.88 -7.14
N LEU A 15 3.58 15.03 -6.80
CA LEU A 15 4.29 16.17 -6.22
C LEU A 15 4.91 15.84 -4.86
N MET A 16 4.17 15.13 -3.98
CA MET A 16 4.71 14.68 -2.69
C MET A 16 5.88 13.71 -2.86
N ASN A 17 5.77 12.77 -3.80
CA ASN A 17 6.87 11.87 -4.10
C ASN A 17 8.07 12.59 -4.73
N ALA A 18 7.85 13.56 -5.61
CA ALA A 18 8.89 14.41 -6.18
C ALA A 18 9.59 15.25 -5.11
N PHE A 19 8.83 15.80 -4.14
CA PHE A 19 9.38 16.51 -2.99
C PHE A 19 10.28 15.59 -2.14
N VAL A 20 9.85 14.35 -1.86
CA VAL A 20 10.68 13.38 -1.12
C VAL A 20 11.97 13.05 -1.87
N MET A 21 11.91 12.90 -3.21
CA MET A 21 13.10 12.70 -4.03
C MET A 21 14.05 13.90 -3.97
N TYR A 22 13.52 15.11 -4.12
CA TYR A 22 14.30 16.35 -3.99
C TYR A 22 14.93 16.47 -2.59
N TYR A 23 14.18 16.16 -1.53
CA TYR A 23 14.67 16.21 -0.16
C TYR A 23 15.85 15.25 0.05
N TYR A 24 15.74 14.01 -0.43
CA TYR A 24 16.81 13.02 -0.38
C TYR A 24 18.08 13.46 -1.14
N MET A 25 17.94 14.10 -2.30
CA MET A 25 19.09 14.61 -3.05
C MET A 25 19.90 15.65 -2.26
N ASN A 26 19.22 16.45 -1.42
CA ASN A 26 19.86 17.45 -0.57
C ASN A 26 20.30 16.87 0.79
N HIS A 27 19.68 15.78 1.25
CA HIS A 27 19.96 15.13 2.53
C HIS A 27 20.07 13.60 2.37
N PRO A 28 21.18 13.08 1.82
CA PRO A 28 21.29 11.65 1.53
C PRO A 28 21.14 10.72 2.75
N ASP A 29 21.52 11.19 3.95
CA ASP A 29 21.34 10.42 5.19
C ASP A 29 19.86 10.21 5.56
N SER A 30 18.94 10.98 4.98
CA SER A 30 17.49 10.83 5.23
C SER A 30 16.92 9.51 4.69
N ILE A 31 17.66 8.78 3.85
CA ILE A 31 17.19 7.55 3.22
C ILE A 31 16.81 6.47 4.24
N HIS A 32 17.55 6.37 5.34
CA HIS A 32 17.24 5.41 6.41
C HIS A 32 15.86 5.70 7.00
N THR A 33 15.57 6.98 7.24
CA THR A 33 14.27 7.45 7.72
C THR A 33 13.16 7.21 6.68
N ILE A 34 13.42 7.46 5.40
CA ILE A 34 12.43 7.24 4.33
C ILE A 34 12.10 5.75 4.17
N ILE A 35 13.10 4.87 4.21
CA ILE A 35 12.92 3.41 4.14
C ILE A 35 12.13 2.92 5.37
N ALA A 36 12.50 3.37 6.56
CA ALA A 36 11.78 3.05 7.80
C ALA A 36 10.31 3.49 7.73
N LEU A 37 10.05 4.71 7.24
CA LEU A 37 8.70 5.22 7.03
C LEU A 37 7.92 4.42 6.00
N PHE A 38 8.55 4.03 4.89
CA PHE A 38 7.89 3.25 3.85
C PHE A 38 7.49 1.85 4.36
N TRP A 39 8.36 1.19 5.13
CA TRP A 39 8.03 -0.07 5.80
C TRP A 39 6.87 0.13 6.78
N LEU A 40 6.94 1.16 7.64
CA LEU A 40 5.91 1.46 8.64
C LEU A 40 4.55 1.75 7.98
N GLN A 41 4.54 2.55 6.91
CA GLN A 41 3.35 2.83 6.10
C GLN A 41 2.75 1.55 5.53
N SER A 42 3.59 0.63 5.04
CA SER A 42 3.14 -0.65 4.49
C SER A 42 2.48 -1.52 5.57
N VAL A 43 3.05 -1.57 6.77
CA VAL A 43 2.44 -2.29 7.91
C VAL A 43 1.09 -1.70 8.30
N ILE A 44 1.01 -0.37 8.46
CA ILE A 44 -0.26 0.31 8.81
C ILE A 44 -1.33 0.01 7.75
N ILE A 45 -0.99 0.14 6.47
CA ILE A 45 -1.93 -0.14 5.37
C ILE A 45 -2.34 -1.61 5.36
N GLY A 46 -1.43 -2.54 5.64
CA GLY A 46 -1.74 -3.96 5.79
C GLY A 46 -2.75 -4.23 6.92
N ILE A 47 -2.58 -3.57 8.08
CA ILE A 47 -3.50 -3.70 9.21
C ILE A 47 -4.89 -3.18 8.82
N PHE A 48 -4.98 -1.96 8.29
CA PHE A 48 -6.28 -1.39 7.89
C PHE A 48 -6.94 -2.18 6.75
N ASN A 49 -6.18 -2.66 5.77
CA ASN A 49 -6.70 -3.52 4.70
C ASN A 49 -7.24 -4.85 5.25
N THR A 50 -6.58 -5.42 6.26
CA THR A 50 -7.06 -6.61 6.96
C THR A 50 -8.38 -6.33 7.67
N LEU A 51 -8.44 -5.25 8.45
CA LEU A 51 -9.67 -4.82 9.12
C LEU A 51 -10.78 -4.59 8.12
N ASP A 52 -10.46 -3.97 6.99
CA ASP A 52 -11.42 -3.71 5.94
C ASP A 52 -12.01 -5.00 5.40
N ILE A 53 -11.15 -5.94 4.97
CA ILE A 53 -11.58 -7.25 4.47
C ILE A 53 -12.49 -7.93 5.49
N PHE A 54 -12.20 -7.90 6.80
CA PHE A 54 -13.08 -8.52 7.78
C PHE A 54 -14.43 -7.83 8.00
N THR A 55 -14.55 -6.56 7.63
CA THR A 55 -15.72 -5.73 7.96
C THR A 55 -16.43 -5.19 6.71
N LEU A 56 -16.17 -5.76 5.52
CA LEU A 56 -16.97 -5.52 4.33
C LEU A 56 -18.38 -6.06 4.53
N SER A 57 -19.39 -5.27 4.17
CA SER A 57 -20.80 -5.66 4.18
C SER A 57 -21.38 -5.83 2.77
N ASN A 58 -20.75 -5.22 1.76
CA ASN A 58 -21.17 -5.25 0.36
C ASN A 58 -20.00 -5.63 -0.55
N THR A 59 -20.04 -6.81 -1.14
CA THR A 59 -18.93 -7.35 -1.93
C THR A 59 -19.40 -7.77 -3.31
N VAL A 60 -18.50 -7.69 -4.29
CA VAL A 60 -18.78 -8.15 -5.66
C VAL A 60 -18.77 -9.68 -5.66
N PRO A 61 -19.88 -10.36 -6.01
CA PRO A 61 -19.91 -11.82 -6.10
C PRO A 61 -18.86 -12.32 -7.09
N GLY A 62 -18.18 -13.43 -6.76
CA GLY A 62 -17.12 -14.00 -7.62
C GLY A 62 -15.83 -13.17 -7.68
N SER A 63 -15.71 -12.04 -6.95
CA SER A 63 -14.47 -11.25 -6.94
C SER A 63 -13.30 -11.92 -6.22
N PHE A 64 -13.56 -13.05 -5.55
CA PHE A 64 -12.55 -13.89 -4.91
C PHE A 64 -13.00 -15.35 -4.96
N GLU A 65 -12.54 -16.08 -5.97
CA GLU A 65 -12.85 -17.49 -6.18
C GLU A 65 -11.65 -18.36 -5.78
N ILE A 66 -11.95 -19.46 -5.08
CA ILE A 66 -10.98 -20.54 -4.85
C ILE A 66 -11.66 -21.79 -5.40
N ASN A 67 -11.00 -22.45 -6.37
CA ASN A 67 -11.52 -23.63 -7.05
C ASN A 67 -12.90 -23.42 -7.73
N ASN A 68 -13.11 -22.26 -8.39
CA ASN A 68 -14.37 -21.88 -9.06
C ASN A 68 -15.63 -21.85 -8.16
N GLU A 69 -15.46 -21.85 -6.85
CA GLU A 69 -16.57 -21.70 -5.91
C GLU A 69 -16.61 -20.28 -5.34
N SER A 70 -17.70 -19.57 -5.65
CA SER A 70 -18.02 -18.26 -5.09
C SER A 70 -18.79 -18.42 -3.77
N GLY A 71 -18.06 -18.57 -2.66
CA GLY A 71 -18.63 -18.63 -1.31
C GLY A 71 -18.24 -17.43 -0.44
N ASN A 72 -18.91 -17.25 0.71
CA ASN A 72 -18.51 -16.25 1.72
C ASN A 72 -17.19 -16.67 2.40
N ARG A 73 -16.08 -16.44 1.72
CA ARG A 73 -14.71 -16.77 2.17
C ARG A 73 -13.93 -15.53 2.63
N GLN A 74 -14.64 -14.43 2.90
CA GLN A 74 -14.07 -13.16 3.35
C GLN A 74 -13.16 -13.33 4.57
N GLY A 75 -13.58 -14.14 5.55
CA GLY A 75 -12.76 -14.45 6.72
C GLY A 75 -11.48 -15.22 6.39
N CYS A 76 -11.54 -16.18 5.46
CA CYS A 76 -10.37 -16.93 5.02
C CYS A 76 -9.38 -16.02 4.26
N ALA A 77 -9.89 -15.18 3.34
CA ALA A 77 -9.10 -14.20 2.61
C ALA A 77 -8.42 -13.18 3.55
N GLY A 78 -9.16 -12.65 4.52
CA GLY A 78 -8.62 -11.71 5.51
C GLY A 78 -7.54 -12.35 6.40
N PHE A 79 -7.76 -13.58 6.87
CA PHE A 79 -6.78 -14.28 7.70
C PHE A 79 -5.53 -14.66 6.90
N PHE A 80 -5.69 -15.18 5.68
CA PHE A 80 -4.58 -15.48 4.79
C PHE A 80 -3.78 -14.21 4.46
N PHE A 81 -4.46 -13.10 4.16
CA PHE A 81 -3.81 -11.81 3.93
C PHE A 81 -2.98 -11.40 5.14
N LEU A 82 -3.59 -11.39 6.34
CA LEU A 82 -2.94 -10.99 7.58
C LEU A 82 -1.66 -11.79 7.83
N LEU A 83 -1.75 -13.12 7.75
CA LEU A 83 -0.59 -13.98 7.98
C LEU A 83 0.45 -13.82 6.90
N HIS A 84 0.07 -13.89 5.63
CA HIS A 84 1.01 -13.87 4.52
C HIS A 84 1.70 -12.51 4.41
N TYR A 85 0.92 -11.43 4.28
CA TYR A 85 1.42 -10.07 4.18
C TYR A 85 2.20 -9.65 5.44
N GLY A 86 1.67 -9.97 6.62
CA GLY A 86 2.32 -9.69 7.91
C GLY A 86 3.64 -10.42 8.07
N PHE A 87 3.70 -11.71 7.71
CA PHE A 87 4.93 -12.50 7.75
C PHE A 87 6.02 -11.89 6.86
N PHE A 88 5.71 -11.50 5.62
CA PHE A 88 6.70 -10.84 4.76
C PHE A 88 7.23 -9.55 5.37
N HIS A 89 6.37 -8.73 5.98
CA HIS A 89 6.78 -7.47 6.61
C HIS A 89 7.63 -7.68 7.86
N MET A 90 7.33 -8.72 8.65
CA MET A 90 8.18 -9.14 9.76
C MET A 90 9.55 -9.59 9.25
N MET A 91 9.61 -10.41 8.20
CA MET A 91 10.88 -10.83 7.59
C MET A 91 11.66 -9.63 7.05
N TYR A 92 11.01 -8.66 6.41
CA TYR A 92 11.70 -7.43 5.98
C TYR A 92 12.30 -6.67 7.14
N LEU A 93 11.65 -6.59 8.29
CA LEU A 93 12.22 -5.90 9.45
C LEU A 93 13.54 -6.56 9.90
N LEU A 94 13.61 -7.89 9.88
CA LEU A 94 14.81 -8.66 10.23
C LEU A 94 15.99 -8.41 9.27
N PHE A 95 15.73 -8.06 8.02
CA PHE A 95 16.78 -7.70 7.06
C PHE A 95 17.08 -6.20 7.04
N LEU A 96 16.05 -5.35 7.18
CA LEU A 96 16.21 -3.91 7.08
C LEU A 96 17.02 -3.34 8.23
N VAL A 97 16.70 -3.72 9.48
CA VAL A 97 17.36 -3.15 10.67
C VAL A 97 18.87 -3.43 10.70
N PRO A 98 19.36 -4.67 10.49
CA PRO A 98 20.80 -4.91 10.54
C PRO A 98 21.55 -4.55 9.23
N SER A 99 20.88 -4.52 8.08
CA SER A 99 21.57 -4.45 6.78
C SER A 99 21.34 -3.17 5.98
N VAL A 100 20.30 -2.39 6.28
CA VAL A 100 19.90 -1.24 5.44
C VAL A 100 19.68 0.03 6.27
N ILE A 101 19.05 -0.08 7.44
CA ILE A 101 18.66 1.05 8.28
C ILE A 101 19.69 1.23 9.39
N ASP A 102 20.38 2.36 9.38
CA ASP A 102 21.17 2.79 10.53
C ASP A 102 20.24 3.50 11.54
N LEU A 103 20.00 2.86 12.69
CA LEU A 103 19.11 3.39 13.73
C LEU A 103 19.60 4.71 14.34
N GLN A 104 20.91 4.99 14.29
CA GLN A 104 21.47 6.24 14.81
C GLN A 104 21.21 7.43 13.88
N LYS A 105 21.01 7.16 12.58
CA LYS A 105 20.69 8.14 11.55
C LYS A 105 19.19 8.39 11.37
N LEU A 106 18.35 7.73 12.17
CA LEU A 106 16.91 7.93 12.12
C LEU A 106 16.50 9.25 12.76
N ASP A 107 15.68 10.00 12.05
CA ASP A 107 14.97 11.13 12.64
C ASP A 107 13.73 10.63 13.39
N TRP A 108 13.92 10.32 14.68
CA TRP A 108 12.87 9.83 15.57
C TRP A 108 11.72 10.82 15.78
N SER A 109 11.99 12.12 15.67
CA SER A 109 10.97 13.16 15.79
C SER A 109 10.05 13.11 14.58
N PHE A 110 10.64 13.10 13.39
CA PHE A 110 9.91 12.99 12.13
C PHE A 110 9.14 11.66 12.02
N LEU A 111 9.75 10.55 12.43
CA LEU A 111 9.09 9.23 12.47
C LEU A 111 7.84 9.24 13.35
N ARG A 112 7.92 9.83 14.55
CA ARG A 112 6.81 9.86 15.50
C ARG A 112 5.64 10.70 15.00
N ILE A 113 5.93 11.88 14.47
CA ILE A 113 4.89 12.76 13.90
C ILE A 113 4.23 12.07 12.71
N THR A 114 5.05 11.53 11.80
CA THR A 114 4.54 10.84 10.60
C THR A 114 3.75 9.59 10.96
N PHE A 115 4.16 8.83 11.97
CA PHE A 115 3.42 7.66 12.46
C PHE A 115 1.99 8.03 12.87
N TRP A 116 1.82 9.06 13.72
CA TRP A 116 0.49 9.49 14.15
C TRP A 116 -0.35 10.04 12.99
N LEU A 117 0.28 10.78 12.06
CA LEU A 117 -0.38 11.23 10.85
C LEU A 117 -0.84 10.07 9.96
N LEU A 118 -0.02 9.03 9.79
CA LEU A 118 -0.37 7.84 9.02
C LEU A 118 -1.55 7.10 9.65
N ILE A 119 -1.55 6.91 10.98
CA ILE A 119 -2.68 6.31 11.69
C ILE A 119 -3.95 7.15 11.51
N ALA A 120 -3.85 8.48 11.65
CA ALA A 120 -5.00 9.37 11.48
C ALA A 120 -5.56 9.30 10.04
N CYS A 121 -4.70 9.39 9.03
CA CYS A 121 -5.08 9.28 7.62
C CYS A 121 -5.72 7.92 7.31
N SER A 122 -5.09 6.82 7.71
CA SER A 122 -5.63 5.47 7.47
C SER A 122 -6.95 5.23 8.21
N THR A 123 -7.13 5.81 9.39
CA THR A 123 -8.41 5.76 10.11
C THR A 123 -9.51 6.51 9.37
N ILE A 124 -9.21 7.72 8.85
CA ILE A 124 -10.16 8.49 8.05
C ILE A 124 -10.52 7.74 6.77
N GLU A 125 -9.54 7.16 6.08
CA GLU A 125 -9.75 6.34 4.88
C GLU A 125 -10.63 5.13 5.18
N PHE A 126 -10.33 4.39 6.24
CA PHE A 126 -11.14 3.26 6.70
C PHE A 126 -12.59 3.65 6.94
N ILE A 127 -12.86 4.74 7.67
CA ILE A 127 -14.22 5.21 7.93
C ILE A 127 -14.93 5.58 6.62
N ARG A 128 -14.24 6.30 5.72
CA ARG A 128 -14.79 6.69 4.41
C ARG A 128 -15.11 5.46 3.56
N ASP A 129 -14.26 4.45 3.59
CA ASP A 129 -14.46 3.19 2.88
C ASP A 129 -15.65 2.42 3.41
N LYS A 130 -15.89 2.42 4.72
CA LYS A 130 -17.12 1.86 5.31
C LYS A 130 -18.37 2.61 4.90
N VAL A 131 -18.32 3.94 4.82
CA VAL A 131 -19.45 4.73 4.33
C VAL A 131 -19.71 4.42 2.85
N ARG A 132 -18.66 4.37 2.03
CA ARG A 132 -18.75 4.10 0.59
C ARG A 132 -19.22 2.67 0.30
N ASN A 133 -18.80 1.69 1.10
CA ASN A 133 -19.18 0.28 0.95
C ASN A 133 -20.70 0.07 1.06
N LYS A 134 -21.42 0.93 1.80
CA LYS A 134 -22.88 0.88 1.88
C LYS A 134 -23.57 1.09 0.51
N SER A 135 -22.95 1.84 -0.40
CA SER A 135 -23.51 2.17 -1.72
C SER A 135 -22.76 1.51 -2.89
N GLU A 136 -21.50 1.14 -2.70
CA GLU A 136 -20.64 0.59 -3.74
C GLU A 136 -20.06 -0.75 -3.29
N ALA A 137 -20.21 -1.79 -4.12
CA ALA A 137 -19.69 -3.11 -3.80
C ALA A 137 -18.16 -3.12 -3.94
N VAL A 138 -17.49 -3.86 -3.07
CA VAL A 138 -16.02 -3.98 -3.08
C VAL A 138 -15.58 -5.27 -3.76
N ASN A 139 -14.60 -5.17 -4.65
CA ASN A 139 -13.90 -6.30 -5.23
C ASN A 139 -12.83 -6.79 -4.24
N ILE A 140 -13.09 -7.93 -3.58
CA ILE A 140 -12.22 -8.46 -2.53
C ILE A 140 -10.85 -8.83 -3.09
N GLY A 141 -10.78 -9.46 -4.27
CA GLY A 141 -9.50 -9.83 -4.88
C GLY A 141 -8.61 -8.62 -5.14
N MET A 142 -9.16 -7.53 -5.68
CA MET A 142 -8.39 -6.29 -5.91
C MET A 142 -7.92 -5.67 -4.59
N MET A 143 -8.78 -5.65 -3.55
CA MET A 143 -8.42 -5.17 -2.22
C MET A 143 -7.32 -6.04 -1.57
N PHE A 144 -7.38 -7.35 -1.78
CA PHE A 144 -6.39 -8.31 -1.30
C PHE A 144 -5.02 -8.07 -1.94
N PHE A 145 -4.94 -7.90 -3.26
CA PHE A 145 -3.65 -7.80 -3.97
C PHE A 145 -3.04 -6.40 -3.99
N MET A 146 -3.83 -5.34 -3.79
CA MET A 146 -3.35 -3.95 -3.90
C MET A 146 -2.10 -3.67 -3.04
N PRO A 147 -2.03 -4.07 -1.75
CA PRO A 147 -0.86 -3.81 -0.91
C PRO A 147 0.42 -4.52 -1.38
N TYR A 148 0.33 -5.56 -2.22
CA TYR A 148 1.48 -6.31 -2.72
C TYR A 148 2.34 -5.49 -3.69
N ALA A 149 1.83 -4.39 -4.25
CA ALA A 149 2.65 -3.48 -5.05
C ALA A 149 3.84 -2.91 -4.26
N ARG A 150 3.71 -2.75 -2.92
CA ARG A 150 4.79 -2.28 -2.05
C ARG A 150 5.85 -3.32 -1.73
N ILE A 151 5.53 -4.60 -1.89
CA ILE A 151 6.47 -5.71 -1.66
C ILE A 151 7.62 -5.66 -2.69
N ILE A 152 7.39 -5.13 -3.90
CA ILE A 152 8.42 -5.02 -4.94
C ILE A 152 9.54 -4.05 -4.52
N PRO A 153 9.27 -2.77 -4.17
CA PRO A 153 10.30 -1.88 -3.60
C PRO A 153 11.05 -2.48 -2.40
N MET A 154 10.34 -3.22 -1.54
CA MET A 154 10.95 -3.87 -0.37
C MET A 154 11.94 -4.97 -0.73
N HIS A 155 11.60 -5.84 -1.68
CA HIS A 155 12.55 -6.84 -2.17
C HIS A 155 13.77 -6.20 -2.79
N VAL A 156 13.59 -5.14 -3.59
CA VAL A 156 14.72 -4.47 -4.23
C VAL A 156 15.64 -3.84 -3.19
N ILE A 157 15.12 -3.13 -2.19
CA ILE A 157 16.00 -2.49 -1.19
C ILE A 157 16.72 -3.50 -0.29
N VAL A 158 16.14 -4.67 -0.04
CA VAL A 158 16.77 -5.72 0.77
C VAL A 158 17.79 -6.54 -0.03
N ILE A 159 17.46 -6.92 -1.27
CA ILE A 159 18.27 -7.84 -2.07
C ILE A 159 19.36 -7.08 -2.83
N LEU A 160 19.03 -5.94 -3.43
CA LEU A 160 19.93 -5.25 -4.37
C LEU A 160 21.25 -4.79 -3.74
N PRO A 161 21.32 -4.30 -2.47
CA PRO A 161 22.60 -3.92 -1.87
C PRO A 161 23.63 -5.06 -1.83
N ALA A 162 23.19 -6.32 -1.76
CA ALA A 162 24.09 -7.48 -1.83
C ALA A 162 24.80 -7.61 -3.19
N PHE A 163 24.21 -7.07 -4.25
CA PHE A 163 24.75 -7.11 -5.62
C PHE A 163 25.31 -5.75 -6.08
N TRP A 164 24.75 -4.64 -5.57
CA TRP A 164 25.08 -3.28 -5.99
C TRP A 164 25.04 -2.30 -4.80
N PRO A 165 26.14 -2.19 -4.03
CA PRO A 165 26.16 -1.39 -2.80
C PRO A 165 25.95 0.12 -2.97
N LYS A 166 26.24 0.67 -4.17
CA LYS A 166 26.30 2.12 -4.42
C LYS A 166 25.02 2.78 -4.95
N ALA A 167 23.97 2.03 -5.27
CA ALA A 167 22.78 2.57 -5.96
C ALA A 167 21.38 2.37 -5.29
N PRO A 168 21.24 2.02 -4.00
CA PRO A 168 19.92 1.63 -3.49
C PRO A 168 18.92 2.78 -3.36
N GLY A 169 19.35 3.99 -3.00
CA GLY A 169 18.43 5.06 -2.58
C GLY A 169 17.54 5.62 -3.69
N PHE A 170 18.13 6.06 -4.82
CA PHE A 170 17.36 6.65 -5.92
C PHE A 170 16.43 5.63 -6.60
N LEU A 171 16.93 4.40 -6.84
CA LEU A 171 16.14 3.33 -7.42
C LEU A 171 14.96 2.95 -6.51
N PHE A 172 15.20 2.86 -5.20
CA PHE A 172 14.14 2.63 -4.22
C PHE A 172 13.06 3.72 -4.28
N LEU A 173 13.45 4.99 -4.31
CA LEU A 173 12.52 6.10 -4.42
C LEU A 173 11.70 6.03 -5.70
N ALA A 174 12.34 5.78 -6.85
CA ALA A 174 11.65 5.63 -8.12
C ALA A 174 10.62 4.48 -8.09
N LEU A 175 11.02 3.30 -7.58
CA LEU A 175 10.14 2.14 -7.43
C LEU A 175 8.99 2.42 -6.45
N LYS A 176 9.26 3.13 -5.36
CA LYS A 176 8.24 3.59 -4.42
C LYS A 176 7.19 4.44 -5.13
N VAL A 177 7.61 5.44 -5.92
CA VAL A 177 6.66 6.31 -6.65
C VAL A 177 5.78 5.46 -7.58
N VAL A 178 6.40 4.54 -8.33
CA VAL A 178 5.68 3.65 -9.24
C VAL A 178 4.65 2.80 -8.48
N ALA A 179 5.05 2.20 -7.36
CA ALA A 179 4.14 1.41 -6.52
C ALA A 179 2.96 2.26 -6.03
N ASP A 180 3.22 3.46 -5.48
CA ASP A 180 2.19 4.36 -4.97
C ASP A 180 1.20 4.78 -6.06
N VAL A 181 1.68 5.11 -7.26
CA VAL A 181 0.84 5.49 -8.41
C VAL A 181 -0.01 4.31 -8.87
N ILE A 182 0.56 3.10 -8.96
CA ILE A 182 -0.17 1.88 -9.34
C ILE A 182 -1.31 1.62 -8.34
N MET A 183 -1.02 1.69 -7.04
CA MET A 183 -2.04 1.48 -6.00
C MET A 183 -3.15 2.52 -6.08
N TYR A 184 -2.80 3.79 -6.25
CA TYR A 184 -3.80 4.85 -6.38
C TYR A 184 -4.75 4.62 -7.56
N ILE A 185 -4.20 4.28 -8.73
CA ILE A 185 -4.98 4.04 -9.94
C ILE A 185 -5.89 2.81 -9.75
N ILE A 186 -5.37 1.72 -9.18
CA ILE A 186 -6.15 0.51 -8.95
C ILE A 186 -7.26 0.77 -7.94
N TYR A 187 -6.93 1.38 -6.82
CA TYR A 187 -7.87 1.63 -5.72
C TYR A 187 -9.06 2.48 -6.18
N LYS A 188 -8.79 3.58 -6.89
CA LYS A 188 -9.85 4.48 -7.33
C LYS A 188 -10.81 3.87 -8.36
N ASN A 189 -10.32 3.00 -9.23
CA ASN A 189 -11.07 2.57 -10.42
C ASN A 189 -11.59 1.12 -10.36
N LYS A 190 -10.99 0.27 -9.52
CA LYS A 190 -11.26 -1.18 -9.54
C LYS A 190 -11.64 -1.78 -8.20
N VAL A 191 -11.33 -1.14 -7.07
CA VAL A 191 -11.67 -1.69 -5.75
C VAL A 191 -13.15 -1.49 -5.45
N PHE A 192 -13.68 -0.29 -5.68
CA PHE A 192 -15.10 0.00 -5.51
C PHE A 192 -15.80 0.01 -6.87
N VAL A 193 -16.86 -0.77 -7.00
CA VAL A 193 -17.65 -0.92 -8.22
C VAL A 193 -19.06 -0.40 -7.96
N ALA A 194 -19.48 0.60 -8.74
CA ALA A 194 -20.83 1.16 -8.65
C ALA A 194 -21.88 0.12 -9.11
N ALA A 195 -23.05 0.10 -8.47
CA ALA A 195 -24.14 -0.83 -8.77
C ALA A 195 -24.52 -0.87 -10.27
N ASN A 196 -24.48 0.28 -10.95
CA ASN A 196 -24.77 0.38 -12.38
C ASN A 196 -23.79 -0.41 -13.27
N GLN A 197 -22.56 -0.64 -12.83
CA GLN A 197 -21.55 -1.41 -13.56
C GLN A 197 -21.71 -2.92 -13.37
N LEU A 198 -22.22 -3.37 -12.22
CA LEU A 198 -22.50 -4.80 -11.97
C LEU A 198 -23.60 -5.33 -12.90
N SER A 199 -24.61 -4.50 -13.21
CA SER A 199 -25.70 -4.88 -14.14
C SER A 199 -25.26 -5.10 -15.60
N ARG A 200 -24.12 -4.54 -16.01
CA ARG A 200 -23.56 -4.67 -17.36
C ARG A 200 -22.59 -5.84 -17.50
N SER A 201 -22.05 -6.35 -16.40
CA SER A 201 -21.14 -7.51 -16.39
C SER A 201 -21.88 -8.85 -16.41
N ASN A 202 -23.18 -8.86 -16.08
CA ASN A 202 -24.05 -10.04 -16.06
C ASN A 202 -24.91 -10.17 -17.33
N LYS A 203 -24.55 -9.47 -18.41
CA LYS A 203 -25.12 -9.63 -19.75
C LYS A 203 -24.03 -10.06 -20.71
#